data_AF-A0A7J8LXP8-F1
#
_entry.id   AF-A0A7J8LXP8-F1
#
_cell.length_a   1.000
_cell.length_b   1.000
_cell.length_c   1.000
_cell.angle_alpha   90.00
_cell.angle_beta   90.00
_cell.angle_gamma   90.00
#
_symmetry.space_group_name_H-M   'P 1'
#
loop_
_entity.id
_entity.type
_entity.pdbx_description
1 polymer ?
#
loop_
_entity_poly.entity_id
_entity_poly.type
_entity_poly.pdbx_seq_one_letter_code
_entity_poly.pdbx_strand_id
1 'polypeptide(L)'
;MYDKQLDSGRGTLLHLCDDVIQQEVKEVIISFFILMEQGKATMEDLDLRCEELIKEEFGESCNFDVDDAVEKLEKLKIVSRDSIGRFYCVGLKRANEIIGVTTEELVLKARQGSISA
;
A
#
# COMPACT_ATOMS: atom_id res chain seq x y z
N MET A 1 -11.30 41.45 -10.39
CA MET A 1 -10.38 40.31 -10.66
C MET A 1 -9.73 39.83 -9.36
N TYR A 2 -10.53 39.37 -8.39
CA TYR A 2 -10.04 38.79 -7.14
C TYR A 2 -10.90 37.60 -6.66
N ASP A 3 -11.72 37.01 -7.54
CA ASP A 3 -12.50 35.80 -7.26
C ASP A 3 -11.99 34.55 -7.99
N LYS A 4 -10.88 34.66 -8.73
CA LYS A 4 -10.31 33.57 -9.53
C LYS A 4 -9.15 32.81 -8.87
N GLN A 5 -8.84 33.09 -7.61
CA GLN A 5 -7.72 32.44 -6.88
C GLN A 5 -8.15 31.51 -5.74
N LEU A 6 -9.43 31.48 -5.36
CA LEU A 6 -9.91 30.55 -4.33
C LEU A 6 -9.98 29.10 -4.83
N ASP A 7 -10.23 28.91 -6.13
CA ASP A 7 -10.36 27.58 -6.74
C ASP A 7 -8.99 26.94 -7.06
N SER A 8 -7.95 27.76 -7.30
CA SER A 8 -6.61 27.26 -7.57
C SER A 8 -5.92 26.69 -6.33
N GLY A 9 -6.17 27.28 -5.15
CA GLY A 9 -5.57 26.81 -3.89
C GLY A 9 -6.15 25.49 -3.41
N ARG A 10 -7.48 25.36 -3.45
CA ARG A 10 -8.18 24.13 -3.02
C ARG A 10 -7.93 22.96 -3.98
N GLY A 11 -7.94 23.22 -5.29
CA GLY A 11 -7.61 22.21 -6.30
C GLY A 11 -6.18 21.69 -6.16
N THR A 12 -5.20 22.59 -5.99
CA THR A 12 -3.80 22.19 -5.77
C THR A 12 -3.63 21.36 -4.50
N LEU A 13 -4.27 21.76 -3.39
CA LEU A 13 -4.20 21.01 -2.14
C LEU A 13 -4.83 19.61 -2.25
N LEU A 14 -5.96 19.49 -2.96
CA LEU A 14 -6.58 18.20 -3.21
C LEU A 14 -5.65 17.28 -4.01
N HIS A 15 -5.01 17.80 -5.07
CA HIS A 15 -4.03 17.04 -5.85
C HIS A 15 -2.85 16.57 -5.00
N LEU A 16 -2.28 17.45 -4.17
CA LEU A 16 -1.18 17.07 -3.28
C LEU A 16 -1.61 15.99 -2.28
N CYS A 17 -2.83 16.09 -1.74
CA CYS A 17 -3.36 15.04 -0.86
C CYS A 17 -3.53 13.71 -1.59
N ASP A 18 -4.07 13.73 -2.80
CA ASP A 18 -4.21 12.52 -3.62
C ASP A 18 -2.84 11.90 -3.94
N ASP A 19 -1.85 12.71 -4.29
CA ASP A 19 -0.48 12.25 -4.59
C ASP A 19 0.17 11.57 -3.38
N VAL A 20 0.04 12.16 -2.19
CA VAL A 20 0.56 11.58 -0.93
C VAL A 20 -0.14 10.25 -0.62
N ILE A 21 -1.48 10.20 -0.72
CA ILE A 21 -2.23 8.95 -0.48
C ILE A 21 -1.79 7.87 -1.47
N GLN A 22 -1.64 8.20 -2.75
CA GLN A 22 -1.20 7.24 -3.76
C GLN A 22 0.23 6.76 -3.50
N GLN A 23 1.10 7.62 -2.99
CA GLN A 23 2.45 7.23 -2.62
C GLN A 23 2.44 6.24 -1.45
N GLU A 24 1.70 6.53 -0.38
CA GLU A 24 1.57 5.63 0.77
C GLU A 24 1.04 4.24 0.38
N VAL A 25 0.07 4.18 -0.54
CA VAL A 25 -0.48 2.91 -1.02
C VAL A 25 0.57 2.10 -1.80
N LYS A 26 1.39 2.76 -2.63
CA LYS A 26 2.46 2.09 -3.38
C LYS A 26 3.52 1.51 -2.45
N GLU A 27 3.92 2.25 -1.42
CA GLU A 27 4.92 1.81 -0.45
C GLU A 27 4.45 0.54 0.29
N VAL A 28 3.18 0.51 0.72
CA VAL A 28 2.56 -0.68 1.35
C VAL A 28 2.54 -1.88 0.39
N ILE A 29 2.17 -1.68 -0.88
CA ILE A 29 2.11 -2.76 -1.88
C ILE A 29 3.52 -3.33 -2.15
N ILE A 30 4.51 -2.48 -2.36
CA ILE A 30 5.88 -2.88 -2.66
C ILE A 30 6.48 -3.65 -1.48
N SER A 31 6.32 -3.14 -0.26
CA SER A 31 6.81 -3.79 0.96
C SER A 31 6.22 -5.19 1.13
N PHE A 32 4.90 -5.33 0.92
CA PHE A 32 4.25 -6.63 1.01
C PHE A 32 4.71 -7.59 -0.09
N PHE A 33 4.90 -7.10 -1.32
CA PHE A 33 5.39 -7.89 -2.44
C PHE A 33 6.80 -8.44 -2.18
N ILE A 34 7.72 -7.62 -1.68
CA ILE A 34 9.08 -8.09 -1.33
C ILE A 34 9.04 -9.18 -0.27
N LEU A 35 8.25 -9.02 0.80
CA LEU A 35 8.11 -10.04 1.85
C LEU A 35 7.51 -11.35 1.32
N MET A 36 6.62 -11.26 0.34
CA MET A 36 5.99 -12.42 -0.30
C MET A 36 6.96 -13.19 -1.19
N GLU A 37 7.74 -12.50 -2.03
CA GLU A 37 8.65 -13.12 -3.01
C GLU A 37 9.98 -13.55 -2.38
N GLN A 38 10.54 -12.73 -1.49
CA GLN A 38 11.89 -12.92 -0.95
C GLN A 38 11.90 -13.40 0.51
N GLY A 39 10.72 -13.56 1.11
CA GLY A 39 10.54 -14.06 2.46
C GLY A 39 10.94 -13.06 3.53
N LYS A 40 11.51 -13.56 4.63
CA LYS A 40 11.76 -12.76 5.83
C LYS A 40 12.89 -11.75 5.62
N ALA A 41 12.71 -10.53 6.11
CA ALA A 41 13.70 -9.46 6.01
C ALA A 41 13.79 -8.66 7.31
N THR A 42 14.97 -8.11 7.63
CA THR A 42 15.08 -7.03 8.62
C THR A 42 14.49 -5.73 8.06
N MET A 43 14.37 -4.68 8.87
CA MET A 43 13.92 -3.37 8.38
C MET A 43 14.84 -2.86 7.26
N GLU A 44 16.15 -2.87 7.51
CA GLU A 44 17.18 -2.41 6.58
C GLU A 44 17.20 -3.24 5.29
N ASP A 45 17.08 -4.56 5.41
CA ASP A 45 17.02 -5.43 4.24
C ASP A 45 15.76 -5.16 3.40
N LEU A 46 14.62 -4.95 4.04
CA LEU A 46 13.35 -4.70 3.36
C LEU A 46 13.39 -3.36 2.62
N ASP A 47 13.90 -2.32 3.28
CA ASP A 47 14.08 -0.98 2.71
C ASP A 47 14.93 -1.04 1.43
N LEU A 48 16.12 -1.63 1.53
CA LEU A 48 17.04 -1.77 0.41
C LEU A 48 16.41 -2.52 -0.76
N ARG A 49 15.70 -3.63 -0.49
CA ARG A 49 15.04 -4.44 -1.53
C ARG A 49 13.90 -3.68 -2.21
N CYS A 50 13.18 -2.83 -1.48
CA CYS A 50 12.16 -1.95 -2.06
C CYS A 50 12.78 -0.91 -3.00
N GLU A 51 13.88 -0.26 -2.57
CA GLU A 51 14.62 0.69 -3.40
C GLU A 51 15.22 0.05 -4.65
N GLU A 52 15.82 -1.14 -4.50
CA GLU A 52 16.37 -1.92 -5.61
C GLU A 52 15.27 -2.28 -6.62
N LEU A 53 14.11 -2.76 -6.17
CA LEU A 53 12.98 -3.06 -7.05
C LEU A 53 12.53 -1.83 -7.82
N ILE A 54 12.39 -0.67 -7.15
CA ILE A 54 11.94 0.56 -7.80
C ILE A 54 12.94 1.01 -8.87
N LYS A 55 14.23 0.89 -8.57
CA LYS A 55 15.31 1.24 -9.48
C LYS A 55 15.39 0.30 -10.68
N GLU A 56 15.23 -1.00 -10.47
CA GLU A 56 15.33 -2.00 -11.53
C GLU A 56 14.11 -1.95 -12.47
N GLU A 57 12.90 -1.86 -11.92
CA GLU A 57 11.67 -1.93 -12.71
C GLU A 57 11.27 -0.57 -13.32
N PHE A 58 11.55 0.54 -12.64
CA PHE A 58 11.12 1.87 -13.07
C PHE A 58 12.27 2.84 -13.40
N GLY A 59 13.53 2.48 -13.08
CA GLY A 59 14.68 3.34 -13.33
C GLY A 59 14.79 4.53 -12.37
N GLU A 60 14.01 4.53 -11.29
CA GLU A 60 13.93 5.64 -10.34
C GLU A 60 14.71 5.33 -9.06
N SER A 61 15.41 6.34 -8.55
CA SER A 61 16.09 6.25 -7.25
C SER A 61 15.31 7.06 -6.23
N CYS A 62 14.85 6.40 -5.18
CA CYS A 62 14.16 7.04 -4.06
C CYS A 62 14.72 6.53 -2.75
N ASN A 63 14.52 7.32 -1.69
CA ASN A 63 14.69 6.85 -0.31
C ASN A 63 13.34 6.30 0.14
N PHE A 64 13.22 4.98 0.22
CA PHE A 64 11.95 4.35 0.55
C PHE A 64 11.62 4.54 2.04
N ASP A 65 10.33 4.69 2.39
CA ASP A 65 9.88 4.78 3.79
C ASP A 65 9.28 3.44 4.22
N VAL A 66 10.16 2.50 4.54
CA VAL A 66 9.73 1.15 4.95
C VAL A 66 9.02 1.14 6.30
N ASP A 67 9.36 2.06 7.20
CA ASP A 67 8.84 2.09 8.57
C ASP A 67 7.32 2.30 8.56
N ASP A 68 6.85 3.31 7.82
CA ASP A 68 5.43 3.61 7.69
C ASP A 68 4.66 2.50 6.96
N ALA A 69 5.22 1.97 5.87
CA ALA A 69 4.63 0.87 5.12
C ALA A 69 4.42 -0.38 5.98
N VAL A 70 5.43 -0.76 6.76
CA VAL A 70 5.37 -1.91 7.66
C VAL A 70 4.40 -1.68 8.81
N GLU A 71 4.37 -0.48 9.40
CA GLU A 71 3.40 -0.14 10.45
C GLU A 71 1.96 -0.31 9.94
N LYS A 72 1.67 0.14 8.72
CA LYS A 72 0.37 -0.04 8.07
C LYS A 72 0.04 -1.52 7.83
N LEU A 73 1.00 -2.31 7.37
CA LEU A 73 0.83 -3.76 7.15
C LEU A 73 0.62 -4.55 8.46
N GLU A 74 1.29 -4.16 9.54
CA GLU A 74 1.09 -4.73 10.88
C GLU A 74 -0.29 -4.35 11.45
N LYS A 75 -0.75 -3.11 11.24
CA LYS A 75 -2.12 -2.67 11.60
C LYS A 75 -3.20 -3.50 10.87
N LEU A 76 -2.95 -3.83 9.61
CA LEU A 76 -3.79 -4.74 8.82
C LEU A 76 -3.65 -6.22 9.24
N LYS A 77 -2.71 -6.56 10.13
CA LYS A 77 -2.44 -7.92 10.64
C LYS A 77 -2.03 -8.93 9.56
N ILE A 78 -1.47 -8.44 8.45
CA ILE A 78 -0.97 -9.28 7.36
C ILE A 78 0.56 -9.41 7.36
N VAL A 79 1.25 -8.58 8.15
CA VAL A 79 2.68 -8.68 8.45
C VAL A 79 2.89 -8.80 9.95
N SER A 80 3.97 -9.47 10.36
CA SER A 80 4.39 -9.63 11.75
C SER A 80 5.90 -9.77 11.86
N ARG A 81 6.43 -9.62 13.07
CA ARG A 81 7.86 -9.79 13.39
C ARG A 81 8.14 -11.12 14.09
N ASP A 82 9.25 -11.75 13.73
CA ASP A 82 9.75 -12.92 14.45
C ASP A 82 10.55 -12.53 15.71
N SER A 83 10.99 -13.52 16.49
CA SER A 83 11.71 -13.30 17.76
C SER A 83 13.06 -12.61 17.61
N ILE A 84 13.59 -12.49 16.39
CA ILE A 84 14.86 -11.81 16.09
C ILE A 84 14.64 -10.52 15.30
N GLY A 85 13.39 -10.04 15.21
CA GLY A 85 13.06 -8.74 14.64
C GLY A 85 12.89 -8.72 13.12
N ARG A 86 12.80 -9.87 12.45
CA ARG A 86 12.55 -9.91 11.00
C ARG A 86 11.07 -9.91 10.69
N PHE A 87 10.68 -9.11 9.71
CA PHE A 87 9.33 -9.07 9.16
C PHE A 87 9.04 -10.29 8.30
N TYR A 88 7.80 -10.75 8.37
CA TYR A 88 7.26 -11.80 7.51
C TYR A 88 5.78 -11.52 7.26
N CYS A 89 5.30 -11.90 6.07
CA CYS A 89 3.90 -11.76 5.72
C CYS A 89 3.14 -13.09 5.85
N VAL A 90 1.82 -13.00 5.98
CA VAL A 90 0.94 -14.15 5.75
C VAL A 90 0.81 -14.40 4.24
N GLY A 91 0.45 -15.63 3.85
CA GLY A 91 0.21 -15.93 2.44
C GLY A 91 -0.98 -15.14 1.87
N LEU A 92 -0.93 -14.83 0.57
CA LEU A 92 -1.88 -13.95 -0.13
C LEU A 92 -3.36 -14.30 0.13
N LYS A 93 -3.72 -15.59 0.11
CA LYS A 93 -5.09 -16.04 0.39
C LYS A 93 -5.55 -15.61 1.79
N ARG A 94 -4.69 -15.79 2.80
CA ARG A 94 -4.97 -15.41 4.18
C ARG A 94 -4.95 -13.88 4.36
N ALA A 95 -4.09 -13.17 3.64
CA ALA A 95 -4.09 -11.71 3.65
C ALA A 95 -5.45 -11.16 3.17
N ASN A 96 -5.98 -11.70 2.06
CA ASN A 96 -7.31 -11.32 1.55
C ASN A 96 -8.44 -11.64 2.54
N GLU A 97 -8.36 -12.78 3.23
CA GLU A 97 -9.33 -13.12 4.29
C GLU A 97 -9.28 -12.15 5.47
N ILE A 98 -8.09 -11.65 5.84
CA ILE A 98 -7.89 -10.71 6.95
C ILE A 98 -8.34 -9.29 6.58
N ILE A 99 -7.96 -8.80 5.40
CA ILE A 99 -8.36 -7.47 4.92
C ILE A 99 -9.88 -7.44 4.69
N GLY A 100 -10.45 -8.55 4.23
CA GLY A 100 -11.85 -8.69 3.95
C GLY A 100 -12.23 -8.19 2.55
N VAL A 101 -13.54 -8.18 2.30
CA VAL A 101 -14.11 -7.74 1.02
C VAL A 101 -14.12 -6.22 0.93
N THR A 102 -13.85 -5.69 -0.26
CA THR A 102 -13.99 -4.26 -0.49
C THR A 102 -15.45 -3.87 -0.61
N THR A 103 -15.75 -2.59 -0.36
CA THR A 103 -17.08 -2.03 -0.60
C THR A 103 -17.52 -2.23 -2.05
N GLU A 104 -16.59 -2.10 -3.00
CA GLU A 104 -16.85 -2.32 -4.42
C GLU A 104 -17.25 -3.76 -4.71
N GLU A 105 -16.57 -4.74 -4.09
CA GLU A 105 -16.94 -6.15 -4.21
C GLU A 105 -18.35 -6.43 -3.67
N LEU A 106 -18.71 -5.81 -2.54
CA LEU A 106 -20.08 -5.89 -1.99
C LEU A 106 -21.12 -5.29 -2.93
N VAL A 107 -20.83 -4.11 -3.51
CA VAL A 107 -21.72 -3.44 -4.47
C VAL A 107 -21.90 -4.27 -5.74
N LEU A 108 -20.83 -4.86 -6.27
CA LEU A 108 -20.88 -5.74 -7.44
C LEU A 108 -21.70 -7.00 -7.16
N LYS A 109 -21.50 -7.65 -6.00
CA LYS A 109 -22.31 -8.81 -5.56
C LYS A 109 -23.79 -8.46 -5.42
N ALA A 110 -24.11 -7.30 -4.85
CA ALA A 110 -25.49 -6.83 -4.72
C ALA A 110 -26.15 -6.56 -6.09
N ARG A 111 -25.41 -6.00 -7.05
CA ARG A 111 -25.89 -5.77 -8.43
C ARG A 111 -26.08 -7.08 -9.22
N GLN A 112 -25.25 -8.09 -9.01
CA GLN A 112 -25.40 -9.39 -9.66
C GLN A 112 -26.55 -10.20 -9.06
N GLY A 113 -26.76 -10.13 -7.74
CA GLY A 113 -27.89 -10.76 -7.06
C GLY A 113 -29.26 -10.19 -7.44
N SER A 114 -29.32 -8.95 -7.93
CA SER A 114 -30.56 -8.30 -8.39
C SER A 114 -30.93 -8.60 -9.85
N ILE A 115 -30.07 -9.29 -10.61
CA ILE A 115 -30.36 -9.73 -11.99
C ILE A 115 -30.92 -11.18 -12.00
N SER A 116 -30.82 -11.91 -10.88
CA SER A 116 -31.24 -13.31 -10.76
C SER A 116 -32.55 -13.51 -9.99
N ALA A 117 -33.36 -12.46 -9.82
CA ALA A 117 -34.65 -12.48 -9.11
C ALA A 117 -35.77 -11.87 -9.96
#